data_AF-A0A961PGA5-F1
#
_entry.id   AF-A0A961PGA5-F1
#
_cell.length_a   1.000
_cell.length_b   1.000
_cell.length_c   1.000
_cell.angle_alpha   90.00
_cell.angle_beta   90.00
_cell.angle_gamma   90.00
#
_symmetry.space_group_name_H-M   'P 1'
#
loop_
_entity.id
_entity.type
_entity.pdbx_description
1 polymer ?
#
loop_
_entity_poly.entity_id
_entity_poly.type
_entity_poly.pdbx_seq_one_letter_code
_entity_poly.pdbx_strand_id
1 'polypeptide(L)'
;TMVAGAMPPSQLLRKFAAYPRQHELAVALREIGRVERTLFIIDWLLDADMQRRAQIGLNKGEAHHALKNALRIGRQGEIRDRTSEGQHFRMAGLNLLAAIVIYWNTRHLGVAVANRRREGLDCSPHLMAHISPLGWAHILLTGEYRWPKRA
;
A
#
# COMPACT_ATOMS: atom_id res chain seq x y z
N THR A 1 6.17 -34.89 2.96
CA THR A 1 4.69 -34.96 2.87
C THR A 1 4.07 -33.74 2.20
N MET A 2 4.32 -32.49 2.63
CA MET A 2 3.92 -31.29 1.84
C MET A 2 4.83 -31.03 0.63
N VAL A 3 6.15 -31.12 0.81
CA VAL A 3 7.14 -31.00 -0.29
C VAL A 3 7.02 -32.15 -1.30
N ALA A 4 6.49 -33.29 -0.86
CA ALA A 4 6.20 -34.44 -1.72
C ALA A 4 4.84 -34.34 -2.43
N GLY A 5 4.09 -33.25 -2.26
CA GLY A 5 2.80 -33.00 -2.93
C GLY A 5 1.60 -33.82 -2.43
N ALA A 6 1.79 -34.70 -1.46
CA ALA A 6 0.75 -35.64 -1.01
C ALA A 6 -0.43 -34.98 -0.25
N MET A 7 -0.26 -33.76 0.26
CA MET A 7 -1.33 -33.03 0.94
C MET A 7 -1.12 -31.51 0.86
N PRO A 8 -2.17 -30.71 0.53
CA PRO A 8 -2.07 -29.26 0.53
C PRO A 8 -1.99 -28.70 1.97
N PRO A 9 -1.22 -27.62 2.19
CA PRO A 9 -1.04 -27.00 3.51
C PRO A 9 -2.35 -26.62 4.22
N SER A 10 -3.37 -26.19 3.46
CA SER A 10 -4.68 -25.80 3.98
C SER A 10 -5.44 -26.97 4.65
N GLN A 11 -5.31 -28.19 4.12
CA GLN A 11 -5.94 -29.38 4.72
C GLN A 11 -5.24 -29.78 6.02
N LEU A 12 -3.92 -29.63 6.07
CA LEU A 12 -3.11 -29.92 7.25
C LEU A 12 -3.43 -28.94 8.40
N LEU A 13 -3.52 -27.63 8.08
CA LEU A 13 -3.92 -26.58 9.03
C LEU A 13 -5.35 -26.81 9.55
N ARG A 14 -6.29 -27.17 8.67
CA ARG A 14 -7.66 -27.51 9.08
C ARG A 14 -7.69 -28.71 10.02
N LYS A 15 -6.83 -29.71 9.80
CA LYS A 15 -6.72 -30.88 10.69
C LYS A 15 -6.13 -30.52 12.05
N PHE A 16 -5.14 -29.65 12.12
CA PHE A 16 -4.61 -29.14 13.39
C PHE A 16 -5.62 -28.31 14.17
N ALA A 17 -6.46 -27.53 13.48
CA ALA A 17 -7.49 -26.70 14.10
C ALA A 17 -8.74 -27.48 14.55
N ALA A 18 -8.94 -28.70 14.06
CA ALA A 18 -10.13 -29.51 14.35
C ALA A 18 -10.12 -30.22 15.72
N TYR A 19 -8.98 -30.25 16.43
CA TYR A 19 -8.86 -30.90 17.73
C TYR A 19 -9.18 -29.95 18.89
N PRO A 20 -10.13 -30.28 19.79
CA PRO A 20 -10.53 -29.41 20.92
C PRO A 20 -9.43 -29.19 21.97
N ARG A 21 -8.52 -30.16 22.10
CA ARG A 21 -7.27 -30.03 22.88
C ARG A 21 -6.15 -29.73 21.89
N GLN A 22 -5.34 -28.72 22.17
CA GLN A 22 -4.26 -28.28 21.28
C GLN A 22 -3.41 -29.48 20.86
N HIS A 23 -3.38 -29.77 19.56
CA HIS A 23 -2.59 -30.87 19.01
C HIS A 23 -1.10 -30.62 19.32
N GLU A 24 -0.40 -31.55 19.98
CA GLU A 24 0.98 -31.35 20.45
C GLU A 24 1.95 -30.93 19.33
N LEU A 25 1.84 -31.54 18.14
CA LEU A 25 2.61 -31.12 16.96
C LEU A 25 2.33 -29.66 16.54
N ALA A 26 1.08 -29.20 16.65
CA ALA A 26 0.73 -27.81 16.32
C ALA A 26 1.33 -26.83 17.35
N VAL A 27 1.41 -27.24 18.62
CA VAL A 27 2.12 -26.49 19.66
C VAL A 27 3.62 -26.43 19.36
N ALA A 28 4.24 -27.57 19.06
CA ALA A 28 5.66 -27.61 18.69
C ALA A 28 5.98 -26.74 17.46
N LEU A 29 5.15 -26.80 16.40
CA LEU A 29 5.29 -25.94 15.22
C LEU A 29 5.13 -24.45 15.55
N ARG A 30 4.26 -24.11 16.50
CA ARG A 30 4.10 -22.73 16.98
C ARG A 30 5.35 -22.24 17.71
N GLU A 31 5.98 -23.07 18.53
CA GLU A 31 7.24 -22.73 19.20
C GLU A 31 8.38 -22.53 18.20
N ILE A 32 8.49 -23.40 17.18
CA ILE A 32 9.44 -23.20 16.08
C ILE A 32 9.19 -21.85 15.40
N GLY A 33 7.93 -21.52 15.09
CA GLY A 33 7.57 -20.22 14.54
C GLY A 33 7.84 -19.03 15.47
N ARG A 34 7.90 -19.23 16.80
CA ARG A 34 8.36 -18.19 17.73
C ARG A 34 9.87 -18.01 17.67
N VAL A 35 10.65 -19.09 17.59
CA VAL A 35 12.11 -19.02 17.44
C VAL A 35 12.48 -18.27 16.17
N GLU A 36 11.88 -18.64 15.03
CA GLU A 36 12.08 -17.93 13.75
C GLU A 36 11.72 -16.45 13.84
N ARG A 37 10.59 -16.11 14.50
CA ARG A 37 10.21 -14.72 14.73
C ARG A 37 11.24 -13.98 15.58
N THR A 38 11.75 -14.61 16.64
CA THR A 38 12.75 -14.00 17.52
C THR A 38 14.06 -13.76 16.77
N LEU A 39 14.55 -14.73 16.00
CA LEU A 39 15.73 -14.56 15.14
C LEU A 39 15.53 -13.42 14.14
N PHE A 40 14.40 -13.41 13.45
CA PHE A 40 14.04 -12.32 12.54
C PHE A 40 14.02 -10.95 13.24
N ILE A 41 13.47 -10.84 14.46
CA ILE A 41 13.44 -9.57 15.20
C ILE A 41 14.85 -9.13 15.58
N ILE A 42 15.72 -10.06 15.98
CA ILE A 42 17.13 -9.75 16.30
C ILE A 42 17.85 -9.25 15.05
N ASP A 43 17.73 -9.97 13.93
CA ASP A 43 18.33 -9.56 12.65
C ASP A 43 17.80 -8.20 12.21
N TRP A 44 16.48 -7.99 12.33
CA TRP A 44 15.83 -6.72 12.03
C TRP A 44 16.38 -5.56 12.88
N LEU A 45 16.59 -5.77 14.18
CA LEU A 45 17.13 -4.74 15.08
C LEU A 45 18.58 -4.39 14.77
N LEU A 46 19.35 -5.34 14.24
CA LEU A 46 20.78 -5.17 13.93
C LEU A 46 21.04 -4.68 12.49
N ASP A 47 20.11 -4.90 11.55
CA ASP A 47 20.24 -4.49 10.15
C ASP A 47 19.42 -3.22 9.84
N ALA A 48 20.09 -2.06 9.87
CA ALA A 48 19.48 -0.77 9.51
C ALA A 48 19.04 -0.68 8.03
N ASP A 49 19.70 -1.41 7.12
CA ASP A 49 19.31 -1.42 5.72
C ASP A 49 18.04 -2.24 5.50
N MET A 50 17.86 -3.33 6.23
CA MET A 50 16.61 -4.09 6.27
C MET A 50 15.45 -3.23 6.76
N GLN A 51 15.65 -2.49 7.86
CA GLN A 51 14.67 -1.54 8.36
C GLN A 51 14.30 -0.49 7.31
N ARG A 52 15.32 0.12 6.68
CA ARG A 52 15.13 1.14 5.65
C ARG A 52 14.33 0.60 4.45
N ARG A 53 14.66 -0.60 3.95
CA ARG A 53 13.95 -1.22 2.83
C ARG A 53 12.46 -1.44 3.14
N ALA A 54 12.15 -1.95 4.33
CA ALA A 54 10.75 -2.17 4.70
C ALA A 54 10.02 -0.85 5.01
N GLN A 55 10.68 0.14 5.62
CA GLN A 55 10.08 1.47 5.79
C GLN A 55 9.77 2.15 4.45
N ILE A 56 10.62 1.99 3.43
CA ILE A 56 10.33 2.48 2.08
C ILE A 56 9.05 1.82 1.52
N GLY A 57 8.88 0.51 1.74
CA GLY A 57 7.67 -0.21 1.37
C GLY A 57 6.42 0.31 2.10
N LEU A 58 6.53 0.49 3.43
CA LEU A 58 5.45 1.01 4.27
C LEU A 58 5.06 2.43 3.86
N ASN A 59 6.03 3.33 3.71
CA ASN A 59 5.79 4.72 3.30
C ASN A 59 5.06 4.80 1.94
N LYS A 60 5.38 3.91 0.99
CA LYS A 60 4.65 3.84 -0.29
C LYS A 60 3.20 3.43 -0.09
N GLY A 61 2.95 2.40 0.72
CA GLY A 61 1.60 1.94 1.06
C GLY A 61 0.79 3.02 1.77
N GLU A 62 1.37 3.64 2.80
CA GLU A 62 0.75 4.72 3.58
C GLU A 62 0.43 5.94 2.70
N ALA A 63 1.35 6.39 1.85
CA ALA A 63 1.12 7.49 0.93
C ALA A 63 0.00 7.17 -0.07
N HIS A 64 -0.07 5.93 -0.57
CA HIS A 64 -1.15 5.49 -1.44
C HIS A 64 -2.50 5.47 -0.72
N HIS A 65 -2.54 4.98 0.53
CA HIS A 65 -3.74 5.00 1.35
C HIS A 65 -4.17 6.43 1.71
N ALA A 66 -3.23 7.31 2.00
CA ALA A 66 -3.49 8.71 2.29
C ALA A 66 -4.09 9.45 1.08
N LEU A 67 -3.57 9.20 -0.13
CA LEU A 67 -4.15 9.70 -1.37
C LEU A 67 -5.60 9.21 -1.56
N LYS A 68 -5.84 7.90 -1.38
CA LYS A 68 -7.19 7.32 -1.45
C LYS A 68 -8.13 7.93 -0.40
N ASN A 69 -7.64 8.19 0.80
CA ASN A 69 -8.43 8.85 1.84
C ASN A 69 -8.76 10.31 1.49
N ALA A 70 -7.83 11.04 0.87
CA ALA A 70 -8.07 12.41 0.41
C ALA A 70 -9.09 12.46 -0.74
N LEU A 71 -9.01 11.53 -1.69
CA LEU A 71 -9.95 11.40 -2.82
C LEU A 71 -11.38 11.04 -2.40
N ARG A 72 -11.57 10.59 -1.16
CA ARG A 72 -12.88 10.24 -0.62
C ARG A 72 -13.61 11.51 -0.16
N ILE A 73 -14.15 12.24 -1.12
CA ILE A 73 -14.85 13.52 -0.90
C ILE A 73 -16.33 13.26 -0.61
N GLY A 74 -16.81 13.84 0.50
CA GLY A 74 -18.20 13.70 0.95
C GLY A 74 -18.45 12.41 1.75
N ARG A 75 -19.20 12.55 2.85
CA ARG A 75 -19.68 11.48 3.75
C ARG A 75 -18.64 10.69 4.57
N GLN A 76 -17.61 11.35 5.12
CA GLN A 76 -16.79 10.86 6.25
C GLN A 76 -16.17 9.45 6.12
N GLY A 77 -16.28 8.78 4.97
CA GLY A 77 -15.66 7.50 4.77
C GLY A 77 -16.38 6.25 5.18
N GLU A 78 -17.66 6.34 5.54
CA GLU A 78 -18.42 5.14 5.86
C GLU A 78 -18.86 4.43 4.58
N ILE A 79 -18.39 3.19 4.39
CA ILE A 79 -18.94 2.27 3.41
C ILE A 79 -20.29 1.82 3.94
N ARG A 80 -21.35 2.58 3.61
CA ARG A 80 -22.74 2.26 3.99
C ARG A 80 -23.44 1.36 2.97
N ASP A 81 -22.73 0.87 1.96
CA ASP A 81 -23.27 -0.12 1.04
C ASP A 81 -23.36 -1.46 1.78
N ARG A 82 -24.60 -1.91 1.97
CA ARG A 82 -24.92 -3.18 2.64
C ARG A 82 -24.49 -4.40 1.83
N THR A 83 -24.20 -4.25 0.55
CA THR A 83 -23.83 -5.34 -0.36
C THR A 83 -22.33 -5.33 -0.64
N SER A 84 -21.70 -6.51 -0.58
CA SER A 84 -20.27 -6.69 -0.92
C SER A 84 -19.91 -6.08 -2.27
N GLU A 85 -20.81 -6.23 -3.25
CA GLU A 85 -20.66 -5.72 -4.61
C GLU A 85 -20.56 -4.17 -4.66
N GLY A 86 -21.38 -3.44 -3.89
CA GLY A 86 -21.29 -1.99 -3.81
C GLY A 86 -19.95 -1.51 -3.21
N GLN A 87 -19.44 -2.23 -2.22
CA GLN A 87 -18.12 -1.96 -1.63
C GLN A 87 -17.01 -2.19 -2.65
N HIS A 88 -17.09 -3.27 -3.43
CA HIS A 88 -16.14 -3.57 -4.50
C HIS A 88 -16.11 -2.48 -5.57
N PHE A 89 -17.27 -2.02 -6.06
CA PHE A 89 -17.32 -0.95 -7.06
C PHE A 89 -16.76 0.37 -6.54
N ARG A 90 -17.03 0.75 -5.29
CA ARG A 90 -16.42 1.94 -4.68
C ARG A 90 -14.91 1.83 -4.56
N MET A 91 -14.41 0.68 -4.12
CA MET A 91 -12.97 0.45 -4.00
C MET A 91 -12.28 0.45 -5.35
N ALA A 92 -12.92 -0.14 -6.37
CA ALA A 92 -12.44 -0.10 -7.75
C ALA A 92 -12.41 1.33 -8.31
N GLY A 93 -13.47 2.12 -8.11
CA GLY A 93 -13.51 3.52 -8.51
C GLY A 93 -12.45 4.37 -7.81
N LEU A 94 -12.24 4.15 -6.51
CA LEU A 94 -11.21 4.87 -5.75
C LEU A 94 -9.79 4.50 -6.21
N ASN A 95 -9.55 3.22 -6.52
CA ASN A 95 -8.30 2.77 -7.13
C ASN A 95 -8.06 3.42 -8.49
N LEU A 96 -9.11 3.51 -9.32
CA LEU A 96 -9.04 4.16 -10.63
C LEU A 96 -8.69 5.65 -10.50
N LEU A 97 -9.36 6.37 -9.61
CA LEU A 97 -9.07 7.79 -9.35
C LEU A 97 -7.64 8.00 -8.84
N ALA A 98 -7.18 7.16 -7.91
CA ALA A 98 -5.80 7.22 -7.43
C ALA A 98 -4.80 6.95 -8.57
N ALA A 99 -5.07 5.99 -9.45
CA ALA A 99 -4.23 5.71 -10.62
C ALA A 99 -4.19 6.91 -11.60
N ILE A 100 -5.33 7.58 -11.83
CA ILE A 100 -5.39 8.79 -12.67
C ILE A 100 -4.52 9.91 -12.09
N VAL A 101 -4.61 10.15 -10.77
CA VAL A 101 -3.77 11.16 -10.09
C VAL A 101 -2.29 10.80 -10.21
N ILE A 102 -1.92 9.56 -9.93
CA ILE A 102 -0.53 9.08 -10.03
C ILE A 102 0.00 9.26 -11.46
N TYR A 103 -0.80 8.91 -12.47
CA TYR A 103 -0.43 9.08 -13.87
C TYR A 103 -0.21 10.56 -14.22
N TRP A 104 -1.15 11.44 -13.83
CA TRP A 104 -1.04 12.88 -14.04
C TRP A 104 0.22 13.44 -13.39
N ASN A 105 0.47 13.10 -12.11
CA ASN A 105 1.65 13.52 -11.38
C ASN A 105 2.94 13.03 -12.06
N THR A 106 2.98 11.77 -12.46
CA THR A 106 4.16 11.18 -13.14
C THR A 106 4.48 11.92 -14.43
N ARG A 107 3.46 12.21 -15.25
CA ARG A 107 3.62 12.98 -16.50
C ARG A 107 4.15 14.37 -16.23
N HIS A 108 3.56 15.09 -15.28
CA HIS A 108 3.95 16.47 -14.97
C HIS A 108 5.33 16.56 -14.30
N LEU A 109 5.69 15.62 -13.43
CA LEU A 109 7.04 15.49 -12.90
C LEU A 109 8.05 15.26 -14.03
N GLY A 110 7.72 14.42 -15.02
CA GLY A 110 8.55 14.22 -16.20
C GLY A 110 8.82 15.52 -16.97
N VAL A 111 7.78 16.34 -17.19
CA VAL A 111 7.92 17.67 -17.81
C VAL A 111 8.77 18.60 -16.96
N ALA A 112 8.53 18.67 -15.65
CA ALA A 112 9.28 19.51 -14.73
C ALA A 112 10.78 19.16 -14.69
N VAL A 113 11.11 17.87 -14.68
CA VAL A 113 12.50 17.39 -14.75
C VAL A 113 13.14 17.74 -16.10
N ALA A 114 12.41 17.57 -17.21
CA ALA A 114 12.92 17.92 -18.54
C ALA A 114 13.20 19.43 -18.67
N ASN A 115 12.36 20.28 -18.08
CA ASN A 115 12.60 21.73 -18.04
C ASN A 115 13.83 22.06 -17.20
N ARG A 116 13.93 21.49 -15.99
CA ARG A 116 15.06 21.69 -15.09
C ARG A 116 16.41 21.30 -15.74
N ARG A 117 16.44 20.19 -16.47
CA ARG A 117 17.63 19.77 -17.25
C ARG A 117 17.97 20.75 -18.36
N ARG A 118 16.98 21.30 -19.07
CA ARG A 118 17.19 22.32 -20.11
C ARG A 118 17.75 23.62 -19.55
N GLU A 119 17.39 23.97 -18.33
CA GLU A 119 17.89 25.15 -17.61
C GLU A 119 19.31 24.94 -17.03
N GLY A 120 19.92 23.76 -17.23
CA GLY A 120 21.25 23.45 -16.71
C GLY A 120 21.30 23.25 -15.19
N LEU A 121 20.14 23.11 -14.54
CA LEU A 121 20.04 22.87 -13.11
C LEU A 121 20.37 21.40 -12.78
N ASP A 122 21.01 21.18 -11.63
CA ASP A 122 21.35 19.83 -11.19
C ASP A 122 20.08 18.95 -11.00
N CYS A 123 20.17 17.75 -11.56
CA CYS A 123 19.16 16.70 -11.56
C CYS A 123 19.83 15.36 -11.19
N SER A 124 20.38 15.28 -9.98
CA SER A 124 21.00 14.06 -9.45
C SER A 124 20.08 12.82 -9.59
N PRO A 125 20.52 11.76 -10.29
CA PRO A 125 19.75 10.53 -10.44
C PRO A 125 19.38 9.87 -9.11
N HIS A 126 20.25 10.02 -8.10
CA HIS A 126 20.01 9.51 -6.75
C HIS A 126 18.78 10.18 -6.12
N LEU A 127 18.68 11.52 -6.18
CA LEU A 127 17.54 12.24 -5.64
C LEU A 127 16.25 11.98 -6.44
N MET A 128 16.37 11.80 -7.76
CA MET A 128 15.23 11.46 -8.61
C MET A 128 14.56 10.15 -8.22
N ALA A 129 15.32 9.16 -7.74
CA ALA A 129 14.78 7.88 -7.27
C ALA A 129 13.87 8.02 -6.03
N HIS A 130 13.93 9.16 -5.33
CA HIS A 130 13.14 9.45 -4.14
C HIS A 130 11.92 10.35 -4.42
N ILE A 131 11.69 10.77 -5.66
CA ILE A 131 10.51 11.56 -6.02
C ILE A 131 9.28 10.65 -6.07
N SER A 132 8.24 11.02 -5.32
CA SER A 132 6.98 10.27 -5.28
C SER A 132 5.89 10.96 -6.10
N PRO A 133 5.22 10.25 -7.04
CA PRO A 133 4.07 10.77 -7.77
C PRO A 133 2.77 10.72 -6.94
N LEU A 134 2.85 10.42 -5.64
CA LEU A 134 1.67 10.27 -4.79
C LEU A 134 1.21 11.57 -4.15
N GLY A 135 1.93 12.70 -4.26
CA GLY A 135 1.50 13.97 -3.66
C GLY A 135 0.21 14.52 -4.27
N TRP A 136 -0.67 15.10 -3.46
CA TRP A 136 -1.96 15.64 -3.92
C TRP A 136 -2.28 17.06 -3.44
N ALA A 137 -1.37 17.72 -2.72
CA ALA A 137 -1.60 19.07 -2.18
C ALA A 137 -1.87 20.12 -3.27
N HIS A 138 -1.37 19.90 -4.49
CA HIS A 138 -1.58 20.76 -5.66
C HIS A 138 -2.86 20.43 -6.45
N ILE A 139 -3.62 19.41 -6.06
CA ILE A 139 -4.84 18.98 -6.76
C ILE A 139 -6.05 19.49 -5.99
N LEU A 140 -6.88 20.29 -6.65
CA LEU A 140 -8.16 20.74 -6.11
C LEU A 140 -9.19 19.60 -6.20
N LEU A 141 -9.19 18.73 -5.19
CA LEU A 141 -9.99 17.50 -5.18
C LEU A 141 -11.50 17.78 -5.30
N THR A 142 -11.99 18.84 -4.67
CA THR A 142 -13.42 19.25 -4.70
C THR A 142 -13.83 19.90 -6.02
N GLY A 143 -12.89 20.17 -6.92
CA GLY A 143 -13.12 20.97 -8.11
C GLY A 143 -13.32 22.45 -7.79
N GLU A 144 -13.46 23.24 -8.86
CA GLU A 144 -13.67 24.69 -8.80
C GLU A 144 -15.13 25.00 -9.15
N TYR A 145 -15.88 25.54 -8.19
CA TYR A 145 -17.28 25.92 -8.41
C TYR A 145 -17.34 27.35 -8.96
N ARG A 146 -17.51 27.48 -10.27
CA ARG A 146 -17.70 28.78 -10.92
C ARG A 146 -19.19 29.11 -10.98
N TRP A 147 -19.63 30.05 -10.14
CA TRP A 147 -20.98 30.58 -10.25
C TRP A 147 -21.04 31.67 -11.33
N PRO A 148 -21.97 31.61 -12.29
CA PRO A 148 -22.17 32.71 -13.21
C PRO A 148 -22.61 33.95 -12.41
N LYS A 149 -21.86 35.05 -12.54
CA LYS A 149 -22.32 36.35 -12.04
C LYS A 149 -23.56 36.71 -12.86
N ARG A 150 -24.69 36.96 -12.18
CA ARG A 150 -25.87 37.54 -12.85
C ARG A 150 -25.45 38.87 -13.49
N ALA A 151 -25.65 38.96 -14.79
CA ALA A 151 -25.50 40.18 -15.58
C ALA A 151 -26.54 41.22 -15.16
#